data_AF-A0AAE4A1R3-F1
#
_entry.id   AF-A0AAE4A1R3-F1
#
_cell.length_a   1.000
_cell.length_b   1.000
_cell.length_c   1.000
_cell.angle_alpha   90.00
_cell.angle_beta   90.00
_cell.angle_gamma   90.00
#
_symmetry.space_group_name_H-M   'P 1'
#
loop_
_entity.id
_entity.type
_entity.pdbx_description
1 polymer ?
#
loop_
_entity_poly.entity_id
_entity_poly.type
_entity_poly.pdbx_seq_one_letter_code
_entity_poly.pdbx_strand_id
1 'polypeptide(L)'
;MPAEDPTPKNIAQAITEVSEKASLLVREEIELAKAEISARVTKLVKGAIVGIAAGIFIVVGLLYLIESAAWGIWDLSGWGDNYWFGFLVVALLLFLLGGLAGALAYKAVKAGSPPSPEMAIEEAKKIKETVQSSGDDTPSVRGVS
;
A
#
# COMPACT_ATOMS: atom_id res chain seq x y z
N MET A 1 -27.57 -42.51 40.88
CA MET A 1 -27.39 -43.21 39.58
C MET A 1 -26.02 -43.85 39.62
N PRO A 2 -25.85 -45.15 39.32
CA PRO A 2 -24.52 -45.76 39.30
C PRO A 2 -23.67 -45.06 38.25
N ALA A 3 -22.48 -44.61 38.63
CA ALA A 3 -21.49 -44.09 37.69
C ALA A 3 -21.11 -45.28 36.79
N GLU A 4 -21.48 -45.20 35.52
CA GLU A 4 -21.13 -46.22 34.53
C GLU A 4 -19.59 -46.20 34.40
N ASP A 5 -18.92 -47.29 34.79
CA ASP A 5 -17.48 -47.41 34.62
C ASP A 5 -17.11 -47.14 33.16
N PRO A 6 -16.04 -46.38 32.87
CA PRO A 6 -15.68 -46.01 31.52
C PRO A 6 -15.34 -47.26 30.71
N THR A 7 -16.34 -47.81 30.02
CA THR A 7 -16.14 -48.90 29.08
C THR A 7 -15.47 -48.31 27.82
N PRO A 8 -14.63 -49.09 27.12
CA PRO A 8 -13.99 -48.66 25.87
C PRO A 8 -14.98 -48.09 24.83
N LYS A 9 -16.23 -48.57 24.88
CA LYS A 9 -17.33 -48.14 24.01
C LYS A 9 -17.80 -46.70 24.30
N ASN A 10 -17.89 -46.31 25.57
CA ASN A 10 -18.29 -44.95 25.97
C ASN A 10 -17.20 -43.92 25.62
N ILE A 11 -15.91 -44.29 25.72
CA ILE A 11 -14.79 -43.44 25.30
C ILE A 11 -14.78 -43.27 23.77
N ALA A 12 -14.99 -44.35 23.01
CA ALA A 12 -15.07 -44.28 21.56
C ALA A 12 -16.21 -43.34 21.09
N GLN A 13 -17.38 -43.39 21.72
CA GLN A 13 -18.50 -42.50 21.42
C GLN A 13 -18.20 -41.03 21.75
N ALA A 14 -17.58 -40.73 22.89
CA ALA A 14 -17.21 -39.36 23.25
C ALA A 14 -16.19 -38.75 22.28
N ILE A 15 -15.20 -39.55 21.83
CA ILE A 15 -14.22 -39.12 20.83
C ILE A 15 -14.91 -38.82 19.49
N THR A 16 -15.86 -39.67 19.07
CA THR A 16 -16.66 -39.42 17.86
C THR A 16 -17.47 -38.14 17.98
N GLU A 17 -18.16 -37.91 19.09
CA GLU A 17 -18.97 -36.71 19.31
C GLU A 17 -18.12 -35.42 19.33
N VAL A 18 -16.95 -35.44 19.98
CA VAL A 18 -16.01 -34.31 19.97
C VAL A 18 -15.46 -34.06 18.57
N SER A 19 -15.14 -35.12 17.81
CA SER A 19 -14.68 -35.02 16.43
C SER A 19 -15.74 -34.41 15.50
N GLU A 20 -17.00 -34.81 15.67
CA GLU A 20 -18.14 -34.24 14.94
C GLU A 20 -18.34 -32.76 15.26
N LYS A 21 -18.29 -32.38 16.54
CA LYS A 21 -18.39 -30.98 16.97
C LYS A 21 -17.23 -30.13 16.47
N ALA A 22 -16.00 -30.64 16.54
CA ALA A 22 -14.84 -29.96 15.99
C ALA A 22 -14.98 -29.74 14.47
N SER A 23 -15.45 -30.76 13.74
CA SER A 23 -15.72 -30.65 12.31
C SER A 23 -16.81 -29.63 11.98
N LEU A 24 -17.84 -29.54 12.83
CA LEU A 24 -18.91 -28.55 12.70
C LEU A 24 -18.37 -27.12 12.89
N LEU A 25 -17.59 -26.87 13.95
CA LEU A 25 -17.01 -25.55 14.22
C LEU A 25 -16.09 -25.07 13.08
N VAL A 26 -15.23 -25.95 12.57
CA VAL A 26 -14.36 -25.60 11.43
C VAL A 26 -15.19 -25.19 10.22
N ARG A 27 -16.29 -25.90 9.94
CA ARG A 27 -17.20 -25.54 8.84
C ARG A 27 -17.89 -24.20 9.09
N GLU A 28 -18.32 -23.91 10.31
CA GLU A 28 -18.93 -22.63 10.69
C GLU A 28 -17.94 -21.46 10.55
N GLU A 29 -16.69 -21.62 10.99
CA GLU A 29 -15.63 -20.61 10.81
C GLU A 29 -15.35 -20.34 9.33
N ILE A 30 -15.36 -21.39 8.49
CA ILE A 30 -15.22 -21.23 7.03
C ILE A 30 -16.43 -20.49 6.44
N GLU A 31 -17.65 -20.84 6.84
CA GLU A 31 -18.88 -20.16 6.40
C GLU A 31 -18.89 -18.68 6.82
N LEU A 32 -18.47 -18.40 8.05
CA LEU A 32 -18.34 -17.04 8.59
C LEU A 32 -17.28 -16.25 7.84
N ALA A 33 -16.07 -16.79 7.69
CA ALA A 33 -14.98 -16.15 6.95
C ALA A 33 -15.39 -15.89 5.49
N LYS A 34 -16.09 -16.83 4.85
CA LYS A 34 -16.63 -16.65 3.51
C LYS A 34 -17.66 -15.52 3.47
N ALA A 35 -18.58 -15.45 4.44
CA ALA A 35 -19.56 -14.37 4.52
C ALA A 35 -18.88 -13.01 4.74
N GLU A 36 -17.88 -12.94 5.62
CA GLU A 36 -17.14 -11.72 5.91
C GLU A 36 -16.34 -11.23 4.69
N ILE A 37 -15.59 -12.13 4.05
CA ILE A 37 -14.85 -11.81 2.82
C ILE A 37 -15.81 -11.37 1.72
N SER A 38 -16.94 -12.07 1.53
CA SER A 38 -17.95 -11.70 0.55
C SER A 38 -18.53 -10.30 0.80
N ALA A 39 -18.84 -9.97 2.07
CA ALA A 39 -19.32 -8.65 2.45
C ALA A 39 -18.26 -7.57 2.21
N ARG A 40 -16.99 -7.82 2.56
CA ARG A 40 -15.85 -6.92 2.31
C ARG A 40 -15.65 -6.66 0.82
N VAL A 41 -15.60 -7.72 0.00
CA VAL A 41 -15.45 -7.62 -1.46
C VAL A 41 -16.63 -6.88 -2.08
N THR A 42 -17.86 -7.17 -1.66
CA THR A 42 -19.05 -6.49 -2.19
C THR A 42 -19.01 -4.99 -1.90
N LYS A 43 -18.63 -4.59 -0.68
CA LYS A 43 -18.45 -3.17 -0.32
C LYS A 43 -17.36 -2.52 -1.16
N LEU A 44 -16.22 -3.20 -1.34
CA LEU A 44 -15.13 -2.71 -2.17
C LEU A 44 -15.55 -2.51 -3.63
N VAL A 45 -16.25 -3.49 -4.22
CA VAL A 45 -16.74 -3.42 -5.60
C VAL A 45 -17.74 -2.28 -5.78
N LYS A 46 -18.72 -2.15 -4.87
CA LYS A 46 -19.67 -1.02 -4.89
C LYS A 46 -18.94 0.33 -4.77
N GLY A 47 -17.99 0.43 -3.84
CA GLY A 47 -17.14 1.60 -3.69
C GLY A 47 -16.34 1.92 -4.95
N ALA A 48 -15.77 0.90 -5.60
CA ALA A 48 -15.01 1.04 -6.83
C ALA A 48 -15.89 1.54 -7.99
N ILE A 49 -17.11 1.01 -8.16
CA ILE A 49 -18.04 1.47 -9.20
C ILE A 49 -18.37 2.96 -9.02
N VAL A 50 -18.75 3.36 -7.81
CA VAL A 50 -19.06 4.77 -7.50
C VAL A 50 -17.82 5.64 -7.67
N GLY A 51 -16.67 5.18 -7.20
CA GLY A 51 -15.39 5.88 -7.34
C GLY A 51 -14.97 6.08 -8.79
N ILE A 52 -15.11 5.06 -9.63
CA ILE A 52 -14.83 5.15 -11.08
C ILE A 52 -15.79 6.14 -11.73
N ALA A 53 -17.09 6.04 -11.45
CA ALA A 53 -18.08 6.96 -12.00
C ALA A 53 -17.76 8.43 -11.62
N ALA A 54 -17.50 8.69 -10.33
CA ALA A 54 -17.10 10.02 -9.86
C ALA A 54 -15.79 10.48 -10.53
N GLY A 55 -14.81 9.58 -10.68
CA GLY A 55 -13.56 9.84 -11.38
C GLY A 55 -13.78 10.28 -12.83
N ILE A 56 -14.69 9.63 -13.56
CA ILE A 56 -15.05 10.02 -14.93
C ILE A 56 -15.60 11.46 -14.95
N PHE A 57 -16.57 11.78 -14.09
CA PHE A 57 -17.14 13.14 -14.04
C PHE A 57 -16.10 14.20 -13.69
N ILE A 58 -15.20 13.91 -12.74
CA ILE A 58 -14.10 14.82 -12.37
C ILE A 58 -13.16 15.04 -13.55
N VAL A 59 -12.75 13.97 -14.24
CA VAL A 59 -11.85 14.07 -15.41
C VAL A 59 -12.51 14.85 -16.53
N VAL A 60 -13.76 14.53 -16.88
CA VAL A 60 -14.51 15.25 -17.93
C VAL A 60 -14.70 16.73 -17.56
N GLY A 61 -15.08 17.02 -16.32
CA GLY A 61 -15.22 18.40 -15.84
C GLY A 61 -13.90 19.17 -15.90
N LEU A 62 -12.78 18.54 -15.51
CA LEU A 62 -11.46 19.14 -15.60
C LEU A 62 -11.06 19.43 -17.06
N LEU A 63 -11.37 18.53 -18.01
CA LEU A 63 -11.13 18.76 -19.43
C LEU A 63 -11.89 20.00 -19.93
N TYR A 64 -13.18 20.13 -19.57
CA TYR A 64 -13.96 21.32 -19.92
C TYR A 64 -13.43 22.59 -19.25
N LEU A 65 -12.91 22.52 -18.03
CA LEU A 65 -12.27 23.68 -17.38
C LEU A 65 -10.98 24.09 -18.08
N ILE A 66 -10.15 23.14 -18.48
CA ILE A 66 -8.91 23.37 -19.25
C ILE A 66 -9.25 23.99 -20.61
N GLU A 67 -10.24 23.45 -21.31
CA GLU A 67 -10.72 23.98 -22.58
C GLU A 67 -11.29 25.40 -22.42
N SER A 68 -12.14 25.62 -21.41
CA SER A 68 -12.70 26.94 -21.10
C SER A 68 -11.60 27.94 -20.76
N ALA A 69 -10.55 27.54 -20.05
CA ALA A 69 -9.41 28.41 -19.76
C ALA A 69 -8.63 28.77 -21.03
N ALA A 70 -8.43 27.82 -21.95
CA ALA A 70 -7.75 28.07 -23.22
C ALA A 70 -8.52 29.07 -24.09
N TRP A 71 -9.82 28.87 -24.24
CA TRP A 71 -10.71 29.80 -24.94
C TRP A 71 -10.75 31.17 -24.25
N GLY A 72 -10.86 31.21 -22.92
CA GLY A 72 -10.89 32.45 -22.16
C GLY A 72 -9.58 33.25 -22.27
N ILE A 73 -8.42 32.59 -22.21
CA ILE A 73 -7.13 33.24 -22.42
C ILE A 73 -7.04 33.82 -23.83
N TRP A 74 -7.46 33.07 -24.85
CA TRP A 74 -7.47 33.57 -26.21
C TRP A 74 -8.35 34.82 -26.36
N ASP A 75 -9.59 34.75 -25.87
CA ASP A 75 -10.57 35.84 -25.97
C ASP A 75 -10.07 37.12 -25.28
N LEU A 76 -9.47 36.99 -24.09
CA LEU A 76 -8.90 38.11 -23.34
C LEU A 76 -7.63 38.69 -23.96
N SER A 77 -6.89 37.91 -24.76
CA SER A 77 -5.59 38.33 -25.30
C SER A 77 -5.70 39.08 -26.64
N GLY A 78 -6.87 39.06 -27.29
CA GLY A 78 -7.09 39.79 -28.55
C GLY A 78 -6.28 39.25 -29.73
N TRP A 79 -5.91 37.96 -29.72
CA TRP A 79 -5.06 37.35 -30.75
C TRP A 79 -5.73 37.10 -32.12
N GLY A 80 -6.93 37.61 -32.33
CA GLY A 80 -7.71 37.42 -33.56
C GLY A 80 -7.96 35.94 -33.83
N ASP A 81 -7.76 35.48 -35.07
CA ASP A 81 -8.03 34.09 -35.46
C ASP A 81 -7.02 33.06 -34.90
N ASN A 82 -6.02 33.49 -34.13
CA ASN A 82 -4.98 32.63 -33.57
C ASN A 82 -5.40 31.98 -32.24
N TYR A 83 -6.54 31.27 -32.21
CA TYR A 83 -7.07 30.63 -31.01
C TYR A 83 -6.12 29.62 -30.36
N TRP A 84 -5.28 28.97 -31.18
CA TRP A 84 -4.29 27.99 -30.74
C TRP A 84 -3.29 28.52 -29.70
N PHE A 85 -3.04 29.83 -29.64
CA PHE A 85 -2.18 30.42 -28.61
C PHE A 85 -2.76 30.25 -27.20
N GLY A 86 -4.08 30.31 -27.02
CA GLY A 86 -4.71 30.08 -25.72
C GLY A 86 -4.48 28.66 -25.23
N PHE A 87 -4.61 27.69 -26.13
CA PHE A 87 -4.34 26.28 -25.86
C PHE A 87 -2.86 26.02 -25.56
N LEU A 88 -1.94 26.68 -26.26
CA LEU A 88 -0.50 26.56 -25.97
C LEU A 88 -0.13 27.10 -24.60
N VAL A 89 -0.67 28.27 -24.20
CA VAL A 89 -0.41 28.83 -22.87
C VAL A 89 -0.88 27.85 -21.78
N VAL A 90 -2.10 27.33 -21.91
CA VAL A 90 -2.63 26.36 -20.94
C VAL A 90 -1.80 25.07 -20.94
N ALA A 91 -1.41 24.55 -22.12
CA ALA A 91 -0.56 23.37 -22.22
C ALA A 91 0.81 23.57 -21.52
N LEU A 92 1.46 24.71 -21.73
CA LEU A 92 2.72 25.04 -21.06
C LEU A 92 2.56 25.12 -19.54
N LEU A 93 1.49 25.75 -19.05
CA LEU A 93 1.17 25.80 -17.62
C LEU A 93 0.98 24.39 -17.05
N LEU A 94 0.25 23.51 -17.75
CA LEU A 94 0.05 22.12 -17.33
C LEU A 94 1.36 21.33 -17.33
N PHE A 95 2.23 21.49 -18.32
CA PHE A 95 3.55 20.83 -18.33
C PHE A 95 4.46 21.34 -17.21
N LEU A 96 4.42 22.63 -16.89
CA LEU A 96 5.16 23.18 -15.76
C LEU A 96 4.66 22.59 -14.44
N LEU A 97 3.35 22.64 -14.20
CA LEU A 97 2.74 22.09 -12.98
C LEU A 97 2.95 20.58 -12.87
N GLY A 98 2.76 19.85 -13.97
CA GLY A 98 2.98 18.40 -14.05
C GLY A 98 4.45 18.03 -13.85
N GLY A 99 5.38 18.81 -14.40
CA GLY A 99 6.82 18.65 -14.17
C GLY A 99 7.20 18.87 -12.70
N LEU A 100 6.65 19.92 -12.06
CA LEU A 100 6.86 20.19 -10.64
C LEU A 100 6.29 19.06 -9.77
N ALA A 101 5.04 18.67 -10.00
CA ALA A 101 4.39 17.59 -9.26
C ALA A 101 5.14 16.26 -9.44
N GLY A 102 5.55 15.94 -10.67
CA GLY A 102 6.35 14.77 -10.99
C GLY A 102 7.72 14.77 -10.31
N ALA A 103 8.39 15.93 -10.26
CA ALA A 103 9.65 16.07 -9.53
C ALA A 103 9.48 15.88 -8.02
N LEU A 104 8.41 16.43 -7.43
CA LEU A 104 8.10 16.22 -6.01
C LEU A 104 7.77 14.74 -5.72
N ALA A 105 6.97 14.10 -6.56
CA ALA A 105 6.66 12.68 -6.45
C ALA A 105 7.92 11.82 -6.57
N TYR A 106 8.80 12.10 -7.54
CA TYR A 106 10.09 11.41 -7.69
C TYR A 106 10.95 11.54 -6.43
N LYS A 107 11.04 12.74 -5.85
CA LYS A 107 11.79 12.97 -4.61
C LYS A 107 11.18 12.20 -3.43
N ALA A 108 9.86 12.18 -3.31
CA ALA A 108 9.18 11.44 -2.25
C ALA A 108 9.39 9.92 -2.36
N VAL A 109 9.27 9.38 -3.57
CA VAL A 109 9.53 7.95 -3.84
C VAL A 109 10.99 7.60 -3.56
N LYS A 110 11.94 8.43 -4.03
CA LYS A 110 13.37 8.21 -3.80
C LYS A 110 13.73 8.27 -2.31
N ALA A 111 13.11 9.17 -1.54
CA ALA A 111 13.34 9.28 -0.10
C ALA A 111 12.76 8.10 0.69
N GLY A 112 11.64 7.52 0.24
CA GLY A 112 11.02 6.34 0.85
C GLY A 112 11.56 5.00 0.35
N SER A 113 12.46 5.00 -0.63
CA SER A 113 13.05 3.77 -1.17
C SER A 113 14.14 3.24 -0.23
N PRO A 114 14.22 1.91 0.00
CA PRO A 114 15.35 1.32 0.71
C PRO A 114 16.69 1.77 0.11
N PRO A 115 17.79 1.84 0.90
CA PRO A 115 19.10 2.11 0.35
C PRO A 115 19.40 1.13 -0.78
N SER A 116 20.10 1.59 -1.81
CA SER A 116 20.46 0.72 -2.92
C SER A 116 21.25 -0.49 -2.41
N PRO A 117 21.18 -1.64 -3.09
CA PRO A 117 21.92 -2.84 -2.68
C PRO A 117 23.42 -2.57 -2.46
N GLU A 118 24.03 -1.71 -3.27
CA GLU A 118 25.42 -1.30 -3.15
C GLU A 118 25.67 -0.54 -1.83
N MET A 119 24.82 0.43 -1.50
CA MET A 119 24.91 1.18 -0.24
C MET A 119 24.69 0.27 0.96
N ALA A 120 23.74 -0.67 0.89
CA ALA A 120 23.50 -1.65 1.96
C ALA A 120 24.70 -2.59 2.19
N ILE A 121 25.36 -3.03 1.10
CA ILE A 121 26.58 -3.85 1.18
C ILE A 121 27.76 -3.05 1.74
N GLU A 122 27.92 -1.77 1.35
CA GLU A 122 28.96 -0.90 1.90
C GLU A 122 28.75 -0.60 3.39
N GLU A 123 27.53 -0.31 3.81
CA GLU A 123 27.20 -0.13 5.24
C GLU A 123 27.46 -1.42 6.03
N ALA A 124 27.09 -2.58 5.51
CA ALA A 124 27.37 -3.87 6.15
C ALA A 124 28.89 -4.11 6.28
N LYS A 125 29.70 -3.74 5.28
CA LYS A 125 31.17 -3.81 5.35
C LYS A 125 31.74 -2.87 6.41
N LYS A 126 31.28 -1.62 6.47
CA LYS A 126 31.71 -0.64 7.49
C LYS A 126 31.36 -1.08 8.92
N ILE A 127 30.17 -1.64 9.12
CA ILE A 127 29.76 -2.20 10.41
C ILE A 127 30.68 -3.36 10.80
N LYS A 128 30.98 -4.27 9.86
CA LYS A 128 31.90 -5.38 10.09
C LYS A 128 33.30 -4.88 10.47
N GLU A 129 33.85 -3.91 9.75
CA GLU A 129 35.16 -3.32 10.05
C GLU A 129 35.19 -2.65 11.43
N THR A 130 34.14 -1.90 11.79
CA THR A 130 34.04 -1.25 13.11
C THR A 130 33.96 -2.25 14.26
N VAL A 131 33.25 -3.37 14.07
CA VAL A 131 33.16 -4.44 15.07
C VAL A 131 34.50 -5.19 15.19
N GLN A 132 35.20 -5.39 14.08
CA GLN A 132 36.52 -6.04 14.08
C GLN A 132 37.59 -5.14 14.71
N SER A 133 37.60 -3.84 14.41
CA SER A 133 38.54 -2.90 15.02
C SER A 133 38.29 -2.70 16.52
N SER A 134 37.02 -2.74 16.96
CA SER A 134 36.68 -2.67 18.39
C SER A 134 37.02 -3.95 19.17
N GLY A 135 37.26 -5.07 18.49
CA GLY A 135 37.68 -6.34 19.09
C GLY A 135 39.18 -6.45 19.37
N ASP A 136 40.00 -5.63 18.70
CA ASP A 136 41.46 -5.62 18.86
C ASP A 136 41.93 -4.67 20.00
N ASP A 137 41.06 -3.76 20.46
CA ASP A 137 41.32 -2.87 21.61
C ASP A 137 40.94 -3.50 22.97
N THR A 138 41.38 -4.74 23.24
CA THR A 138 41.38 -5.25 24.62
C THR A 138 42.44 -4.47 25.41
N PRO A 139 42.09 -3.67 26.44
CA PRO A 139 43.09 -2.96 27.23
C PRO A 139 43.97 -3.99 27.91
N SER A 140 45.27 -4.03 27.58
CA SER A 140 46.21 -4.80 28.38
C SER A 140 46.23 -4.18 29.78
N VAL A 141 45.57 -4.85 30.72
CA VAL A 141 45.63 -4.51 32.13
C VAL A 141 47.10 -4.70 32.54
N ARG A 142 47.86 -3.61 32.49
CA ARG A 142 49.21 -3.54 33.05
C ARG A 142 49.09 -3.93 34.51
N GLY A 143 49.72 -5.05 34.85
CA GLY A 143 49.85 -5.54 36.22
C GLY A 143 50.34 -4.43 37.13
N VAL A 144 49.57 -4.19 38.19
CA VAL A 144 50.06 -3.52 39.38
C VAL A 144 50.95 -4.52 40.10
N SER A 145 52.25 -4.24 40.10
CA SER A 145 53.23 -4.77 41.04
C SER A 145 54.00 -3.59 41.63
#